data_AF-A0A950RL42-F1
#
_entry.id   AF-A0A950RL42-F1
#
_cell.length_a   1.000
_cell.length_b   1.000
_cell.length_c   1.000
_cell.angle_alpha   90.00
_cell.angle_beta   90.00
_cell.angle_gamma   90.00
#
_symmetry.space_group_name_H-M   'P 1'
#
loop_
_entity.id
_entity.type
_entity.pdbx_description
1 polymer ?
#
loop_
_entity_poly.entity_id
_entity_poly.type
_entity_poly.pdbx_seq_one_letter_code
_entity_poly.pdbx_strand_id
1 'polypeptide(L)'
;MAHLIIQLHPEASNDGCTLCGKAVFLAEGPQLYLAGGRGVVCRDCGKKHAPALLSLLDLARTAERVGRIGRHTVSPPLAALLDLARAAENYLDKKTPRYRQAV
;
A
#
# COMPACT_ATOMS: atom_id res chain seq x y z
N MET A 1 3.90 -0.20 20.28
CA MET A 1 3.47 0.32 18.96
C MET A 1 3.91 -0.70 17.91
N ALA A 2 3.00 -1.17 17.05
CA ALA A 2 3.37 -2.11 15.99
C ALA A 2 4.12 -1.36 14.89
N HIS A 3 5.42 -1.57 14.78
CA HIS A 3 6.21 -1.01 13.69
C HIS A 3 6.01 -1.90 12.46
N LEU A 4 5.58 -1.32 11.34
CA LEU A 4 5.30 -2.06 10.11
C LEU A 4 6.34 -1.72 9.04
N ILE A 5 6.56 -2.67 8.12
CA ILE A 5 7.44 -2.53 6.95
C ILE A 5 6.75 -3.06 5.70
N ILE A 6 7.25 -2.66 4.54
CA ILE A 6 6.85 -3.24 3.25
C ILE A 6 7.90 -4.30 2.87
N GLN A 7 7.45 -5.52 2.58
CA GLN A 7 8.30 -6.58 2.02
C GLN A 7 7.73 -7.04 0.67
N LEU A 8 8.62 -7.39 -0.25
CA LEU A 8 8.26 -7.95 -1.55
C LEU A 8 8.22 -9.47 -1.43
N HIS A 9 7.09 -10.09 -1.77
CA HIS A 9 6.96 -11.54 -1.78
C HIS A 9 6.72 -12.06 -3.21
N PRO A 10 7.52 -13.03 -3.70
CA PRO A 10 7.44 -13.50 -5.08
C PRO A 10 6.29 -14.49 -5.31
N GLU A 11 5.71 -15.05 -4.26
CA GLU A 11 4.64 -16.04 -4.37
C GLU A 11 3.41 -15.58 -3.58
N ALA A 12 2.23 -15.96 -4.09
CA ALA A 12 0.99 -15.74 -3.37
C ALA A 12 0.89 -16.73 -2.21
N SER A 13 0.49 -16.26 -1.05
CA SER A 13 0.30 -17.11 0.13
C SER A 13 -1.03 -16.83 0.82
N ASN A 14 -1.45 -17.78 1.66
CA ASN A 14 -2.56 -17.60 2.58
C ASN A 14 -2.00 -17.68 3.99
N ASP A 15 -2.04 -16.55 4.70
CA ASP A 15 -1.56 -16.47 6.07
C ASP A 15 -2.57 -15.74 6.96
N GLY A 16 -2.46 -15.94 8.26
CA GLY A 16 -3.22 -15.19 9.25
C GLY A 16 -2.58 -13.83 9.53
N CYS A 17 -3.38 -12.77 9.57
CA CYS A 17 -2.93 -11.46 10.05
C CYS A 17 -2.42 -11.60 11.48
N THR A 18 -1.17 -11.21 11.71
CA THR A 18 -0.54 -11.30 13.04
C THR A 18 -1.13 -10.37 14.08
N LEU A 19 -1.92 -9.38 13.66
CA LEU A 19 -2.55 -8.41 14.58
C LEU A 19 -4.01 -8.73 14.92
N CYS A 20 -4.76 -9.38 14.02
CA CYS A 20 -6.18 -9.67 14.25
C CYS A 20 -6.58 -11.13 14.04
N GLY A 21 -5.66 -11.99 13.64
CA GLY A 21 -5.88 -13.42 13.41
C GLY A 21 -6.72 -13.77 12.18
N LYS A 22 -7.29 -12.79 11.47
CA LYS A 22 -8.09 -13.04 10.26
C LYS A 22 -7.22 -13.61 9.15
N ALA A 23 -7.76 -14.56 8.39
CA ALA A 23 -7.13 -15.04 7.16
C ALA A 23 -6.95 -13.89 6.16
N VAL A 24 -5.77 -13.81 5.55
CA VAL A 24 -5.41 -12.82 4.55
C VAL A 24 -4.90 -13.54 3.33
N PHE A 25 -5.55 -13.27 2.20
CA PHE A 25 -5.00 -13.64 0.89
C PHE A 25 -3.92 -12.63 0.51
N LEU A 26 -2.71 -13.13 0.32
CA LEU A 26 -1.53 -12.34 0.03
C LEU A 26 -1.14 -12.59 -1.42
N ALA A 27 -1.54 -11.67 -2.30
CA ALA A 27 -1.15 -11.72 -3.70
C ALA A 27 0.36 -11.45 -3.85
N GLU A 28 0.97 -11.97 -4.92
CA GLU A 28 2.35 -11.65 -5.29
C GLU A 28 2.61 -10.13 -5.25
N GLY A 29 3.80 -9.75 -4.79
CA GLY A 29 4.27 -8.37 -4.77
C GLY A 29 4.40 -7.79 -3.37
N PRO A 30 4.36 -6.44 -3.25
CA PRO A 30 4.62 -5.77 -1.99
C PRO A 30 3.45 -5.92 -1.00
N GLN A 31 3.79 -6.15 0.26
CA GLN A 31 2.87 -6.43 1.34
C GLN A 31 3.34 -5.84 2.68
N LEU A 32 2.41 -5.67 3.62
CA LEU A 32 2.71 -5.16 4.96
C LEU A 32 3.07 -6.29 5.91
N TYR A 33 4.20 -6.13 6.59
CA TYR A 33 4.72 -7.05 7.60
C TYR A 33 5.04 -6.32 8.91
N LEU A 34 5.02 -7.08 10.00
CA LEU A 34 5.51 -6.60 11.30
C LEU A 34 7.04 -6.51 11.28
N ALA A 35 7.59 -5.36 11.67
CA ALA A 35 9.03 -5.17 11.79
C ALA A 35 9.58 -6.09 12.89
N GLY A 36 10.57 -6.92 12.54
CA GLY A 36 11.17 -7.89 13.45
C GLY A 36 10.56 -9.31 13.42
N GLY A 37 9.61 -9.58 12.52
CA GLY A 37 9.05 -10.93 12.33
C GLY A 37 8.63 -11.21 10.90
N ARG A 38 8.20 -12.45 10.64
CA ARG A 38 7.60 -12.87 9.35
C ARG A 38 6.08 -12.70 9.34
N GLY A 39 5.57 -11.83 10.22
CA GLY A 39 4.15 -11.69 10.46
C GLY A 39 3.47 -10.79 9.44
N VAL A 40 2.59 -11.36 8.64
CA VAL A 40 1.78 -10.61 7.67
C VAL A 40 0.75 -9.74 8.38
N VAL A 41 0.39 -8.62 7.77
CA VAL A 41 -0.59 -7.69 8.32
C VAL A 41 -1.67 -7.39 7.29
N CYS A 42 -2.93 -7.62 7.68
CA CYS A 42 -4.07 -7.31 6.81
C CYS A 42 -4.21 -5.80 6.58
N ARG A 43 -4.93 -5.45 5.53
CA ARG A 43 -5.19 -4.06 5.13
C ARG A 43 -5.82 -3.23 6.25
N ASP A 44 -6.78 -3.77 6.99
CA ASP A 44 -7.46 -3.07 8.09
C ASP A 44 -6.51 -2.73 9.23
N CYS A 45 -5.67 -3.68 9.62
CA CYS A 45 -4.66 -3.47 10.65
C CYS A 45 -3.55 -2.52 10.16
N GLY A 46 -3.12 -2.65 8.91
CA GLY A 46 -2.20 -1.70 8.27
C GLY A 46 -2.73 -0.27 8.31
N LYS A 47 -4.02 -0.07 8.01
CA LYS A 47 -4.67 1.25 8.06
C LYS A 47 -4.67 1.85 9.47
N LYS A 48 -4.84 1.03 10.50
CA LYS A 48 -4.86 1.46 11.91
C LYS A 48 -3.47 1.78 12.45
N HIS A 49 -2.48 0.96 12.11
CA HIS A 49 -1.15 1.03 12.73
C HIS A 49 -0.12 1.80 11.90
N ALA A 50 -0.22 1.79 10.57
CA ALA A 50 0.67 2.55 9.69
C ALA A 50 -0.07 3.03 8.42
N PRO A 51 -1.01 3.99 8.56
CA PRO A 51 -1.81 4.48 7.43
C PRO A 51 -0.96 5.03 6.28
N ALA A 52 0.19 5.66 6.57
CA ALA A 52 1.10 6.18 5.55
C ALA A 52 1.81 5.08 4.74
N LEU A 53 2.15 3.95 5.37
CA LEU A 53 2.74 2.81 4.67
C LEU A 53 1.69 2.09 3.82
N LEU A 54 0.45 2.00 4.30
CA LEU A 54 -0.63 1.44 3.50
C LEU A 54 -0.94 2.29 2.27
N SER A 55 -1.01 3.62 2.40
CA SER A 55 -1.25 4.51 1.25
C SER A 55 -0.08 4.49 0.27
N LEU A 56 1.16 4.34 0.74
CA LEU A 56 2.32 4.11 -0.13
C LEU A 56 2.17 2.80 -0.93
N LEU A 57 1.71 1.73 -0.28
CA LEU A 57 1.49 0.45 -0.93
C LEU A 57 0.40 0.54 -2.02
N ASP A 58 -0.68 1.27 -1.72
CA ASP A 58 -1.74 1.54 -2.69
C ASP A 58 -1.23 2.35 -3.89
N LEU A 59 -0.43 3.39 -3.64
CA LEU A 59 0.21 4.18 -4.68
C LEU A 59 1.10 3.30 -5.57
N ALA A 60 1.94 2.44 -4.98
CA ALA A 60 2.81 1.54 -5.73
C ALA A 60 2.01 0.58 -6.62
N ARG A 61 0.94 -0.03 -6.11
CA ARG A 61 0.07 -0.94 -6.87
C ARG A 61 -0.65 -0.23 -8.02
N THR A 62 -1.14 0.98 -7.78
CA THR A 62 -1.77 1.79 -8.83
C THR A 62 -0.75 2.18 -9.90
N ALA A 63 0.46 2.61 -9.50
CA ALA A 63 1.53 2.95 -10.43
C ALA A 63 1.95 1.76 -11.29
N GLU A 64 2.08 0.57 -10.69
CA GLU A 64 2.36 -0.66 -11.42
C GLU A 64 1.27 -0.96 -12.46
N ARG A 65 -0.01 -0.84 -12.07
CA ARG A 65 -1.14 -1.03 -12.99
C ARG A 65 -1.10 -0.04 -14.15
N VAL A 66 -0.87 1.25 -13.90
CA VAL A 66 -0.74 2.26 -14.96
C VAL A 66 0.44 1.93 -15.88
N GLY A 67 1.57 1.52 -15.30
CA GLY A 67 2.73 1.08 -16.06
C GLY A 67 2.44 -0.10 -16.97
N ARG A 68 1.70 -1.11 -16.49
CA ARG A 68 1.27 -2.26 -17.32
C ARG A 68 0.36 -1.83 -18.48
N ILE A 69 -0.54 -0.87 -18.26
CA ILE A 69 -1.40 -0.33 -19.33
C ILE A 69 -0.54 0.40 -20.38
N GLY A 70 0.36 1.29 -19.93
CA GLY A 70 1.23 2.07 -20.81
C GLY A 70 2.24 1.24 -21.62
N ARG A 71 2.49 -0.03 -21.25
CA ARG A 71 3.31 -0.94 -22.08
C ARG A 71 2.63 -1.32 -23.41
N HIS A 72 1.32 -1.25 -23.48
CA HIS A 72 0.54 -1.68 -24.63
C HIS A 72 -0.24 -0.54 -25.30
N THR A 73 -0.11 0.69 -24.79
CA THR A 73 -0.78 1.87 -25.32
C THR A 73 0.18 3.06 -25.39
N VAL A 74 0.02 3.91 -26.40
CA VAL A 74 0.84 5.14 -26.55
C VAL A 74 0.57 6.12 -25.40
N SER A 75 -0.65 6.15 -24.91
CA SER A 75 -1.03 6.87 -23.70
C SER A 75 -1.92 5.97 -22.85
N PRO A 76 -1.70 5.88 -21.52
CA PRO A 76 -2.69 5.32 -20.61
C PRO A 76 -4.01 6.09 -20.70
N PRO A 77 -5.16 5.45 -20.44
CA PRO A 77 -6.44 6.13 -20.39
C PRO A 77 -6.45 7.14 -19.24
N LEU A 78 -7.11 8.28 -19.43
CA LEU A 78 -7.16 9.37 -18.45
C LEU A 78 -7.62 8.88 -17.06
N ALA A 79 -8.60 7.98 -17.00
CA ALA A 79 -9.07 7.40 -15.75
C ALA A 79 -7.95 6.74 -14.93
N ALA A 80 -7.02 6.03 -15.57
CA ALA A 80 -5.90 5.39 -14.89
C ALA A 80 -4.89 6.42 -14.34
N LEU A 81 -4.69 7.53 -15.06
CA LEU A 81 -3.84 8.63 -14.59
C LEU A 81 -4.47 9.36 -13.40
N LEU A 82 -5.79 9.56 -13.41
CA LEU A 82 -6.53 10.15 -12.30
C LEU A 82 -6.53 9.26 -11.05
N ASP A 83 -6.67 7.94 -11.23
CA ASP A 83 -6.53 6.98 -10.13
C ASP A 83 -5.13 7.06 -9.48
N LEU A 84 -4.09 7.17 -10.31
CA LEU A 84 -2.71 7.33 -9.85
C LEU A 84 -2.51 8.65 -9.08
N ALA A 85 -3.01 9.76 -9.63
CA ALA A 85 -2.96 11.06 -8.97
C ALA A 85 -3.66 11.04 -7.60
N ARG A 86 -4.87 10.47 -7.53
CA ARG A 86 -5.62 10.32 -6.28
C ARG A 86 -4.87 9.45 -5.27
N ALA A 87 -4.23 8.36 -5.70
CA ALA A 87 -3.42 7.53 -4.82
C ALA A 87 -2.21 8.29 -4.25
N ALA A 88 -1.59 9.16 -5.06
CA ALA A 88 -0.46 9.99 -4.64
C ALA A 88 -0.88 11.05 -3.61
N GLU A 89 -2.00 11.73 -3.83
CA GLU A 89 -2.59 12.68 -2.87
C GLU A 89 -2.89 12.01 -1.53
N ASN A 90 -3.56 10.84 -1.57
CA ASN A 90 -3.83 10.06 -0.37
C ASN A 90 -2.54 9.67 0.38
N TYR A 91 -1.44 9.39 -0.33
CA TYR A 91 -0.16 9.14 0.32
C TYR A 91 0.41 10.39 0.98
N LEU A 92 0.43 11.52 0.28
CA LEU A 92 0.92 12.80 0.81
C LEU A 92 0.15 13.22 2.08
N ASP A 93 -1.18 13.14 2.05
CA ASP A 93 -2.04 13.44 3.20
C ASP A 93 -1.72 12.60 4.44
N LYS A 94 -1.26 11.36 4.25
CA LYS A 94 -0.89 10.46 5.35
C LYS A 94 0.59 10.57 5.75
N LYS A 95 1.47 10.98 4.84
CA LYS A 95 2.91 11.13 5.08
C LYS A 95 3.22 12.38 5.91
N THR A 96 2.57 13.50 5.62
CA THR A 96 2.85 14.76 6.31
C THR A 96 2.24 14.73 7.72
N PRO A 97 3.03 14.83 8.81
CA PRO A 97 2.49 15.37 10.03
C PRO A 97 2.11 16.82 9.72
N ARG A 98 0.86 17.23 10.02
CA ARG A 98 0.39 18.60 9.81
C ARG A 98 1.30 19.60 10.54
N TYR A 99 2.34 20.09 9.87
CA TYR A 99 3.19 21.18 10.36
C TYR A 99 2.75 22.55 9.81
N ARG A 100 1.58 22.66 9.17
CA ARG A 100 1.03 23.95 8.76
C ARG A 100 -0.47 23.97 8.95
N GLN A 101 -0.91 24.68 9.98
CA GLN A 101 -1.96 25.70 9.91
C GLN A 101 -2.04 26.39 11.28
N ALA A 102 -1.08 27.29 11.53
CA ALA A 102 -1.26 28.45 12.39
C ALA A 102 -0.73 29.64 11.58
N VAL A 103 -1.64 30.35 10.92
CA VAL A 103 -1.47 31.71 10.42
C VAL A 103 -2.70 32.47 10.86
#